data_AF-A0A1I5A5Y5-F1
#
_entry.id   AF-A0A1I5A5Y5-F1
#
_cell.length_a   1.000
_cell.length_b   1.000
_cell.length_c   1.000
_cell.angle_alpha   90.00
_cell.angle_beta   90.00
_cell.angle_gamma   90.00
#
_symmetry.space_group_name_H-M   'P 1'
#
loop_
_entity.id
_entity.type
_entity.pdbx_description
1 polymer ?
#
loop_
_entity_poly.entity_id
_entity_poly.type
_entity_poly.pdbx_seq_one_letter_code
_entity_poly.pdbx_strand_id
1 'polypeptide(L)'
;MKKLLLFLSAFCILGFAQAQSLSKGPKAKNAKVWKTQDKSLKVVFHSSPQTLTGAEAKNFKQWNSESAKLQIRTRSEINNPKGLEAKNRKVWEESQKIQVNSKASYIEPKSMRKKKLWWH
;
A
#
# COMPACT_ATOMS: atom_id res chain seq x y z
N MET A 1 35.25 3.29 -38.35
CA MET A 1 34.19 2.68 -37.52
C MET A 1 34.51 2.63 -36.02
N LYS A 2 35.75 2.31 -35.60
CA LYS A 2 36.14 2.22 -34.17
C LYS A 2 35.96 3.53 -33.37
N LYS A 3 36.23 4.69 -33.98
CA LYS A 3 36.07 6.02 -33.34
C LYS A 3 34.61 6.40 -33.07
N LEU A 4 33.69 5.97 -33.94
CA LEU A 4 32.25 6.21 -33.79
C LEU A 4 31.66 5.35 -32.66
N LEU A 5 32.16 4.13 -32.52
CA LEU A 5 31.76 3.21 -31.46
C LEU A 5 32.20 3.71 -30.07
N LEU A 6 33.39 4.32 -29.97
CA LEU A 6 33.87 4.99 -28.75
C LEU A 6 33.06 6.24 -28.41
N PHE A 7 32.64 7.01 -29.41
CA PHE A 7 31.78 8.18 -29.18
C PHE A 7 30.38 7.77 -28.70
N LEU A 8 29.82 6.72 -29.28
CA LEU A 8 28.49 6.21 -28.89
C LEU A 8 28.50 5.64 -27.48
N SER A 9 29.56 4.92 -27.09
CA SER A 9 29.68 4.38 -25.73
C SER A 9 29.84 5.49 -24.68
N ALA A 10 30.65 6.51 -24.97
CA ALA A 10 30.80 7.67 -24.08
C ALA A 10 29.47 8.43 -23.89
N PHE A 11 28.69 8.60 -24.96
CA PHE A 11 27.39 9.26 -24.91
C PHE A 11 26.37 8.50 -24.05
N CYS A 12 26.34 7.17 -24.17
CA CYS A 12 25.47 6.34 -23.32
C CYS A 12 25.82 6.46 -21.82
N ILE A 13 27.11 6.49 -21.46
CA ILE A 13 27.54 6.56 -20.05
C ILE A 13 27.12 7.89 -19.40
N LEU A 14 27.15 9.00 -20.14
CA LEU A 14 26.75 10.32 -19.65
C LEU A 14 25.23 10.45 -19.43
N GLY A 15 24.41 9.67 -20.13
CA GLY A 15 22.94 9.70 -20.01
C GLY A 15 22.38 9.08 -18.74
N PHE A 16 23.10 8.18 -18.06
CA PHE A 16 22.60 7.46 -16.89
C PHE A 16 22.73 8.21 -15.56
N ALA A 17 23.44 9.35 -15.52
CA ALA A 17 23.74 10.05 -14.28
C ALA A 17 22.56 10.85 -13.67
N GLN A 18 21.46 11.06 -14.40
CA GLN A 18 20.39 11.96 -13.97
C GLN A 18 19.13 11.29 -13.38
N ALA A 19 19.12 9.97 -13.20
CA ALA A 19 17.86 9.23 -12.99
C ALA A 19 17.24 9.29 -11.58
N GLN A 20 17.84 9.94 -10.56
CA GLN A 20 17.30 9.90 -9.20
C GLN A 20 17.32 11.26 -8.47
N SER A 21 16.37 12.13 -8.84
CA SER A 21 16.04 13.35 -8.08
C SER A 21 15.22 13.06 -6.82
N LEU A 22 15.76 12.23 -5.92
CA LEU A 22 15.18 12.11 -4.58
C LEU A 22 15.35 13.45 -3.87
N SER A 23 14.23 14.05 -3.44
CA SER A 23 14.29 15.20 -2.54
C SER A 23 15.04 14.79 -1.27
N LYS A 24 16.22 15.39 -1.05
CA LYS A 24 17.03 15.22 0.16
C LYS A 24 16.96 16.51 1.00
N GLY A 25 17.28 16.40 2.29
CA GLY A 25 17.39 17.55 3.19
C GLY A 25 16.07 18.03 3.82
N PRO A 26 16.03 19.28 4.34
CA PRO A 26 14.89 19.80 5.09
C PRO A 26 13.57 19.80 4.31
N LYS A 27 13.65 20.01 2.99
CA LYS A 27 12.50 19.98 2.08
C LYS A 27 11.80 18.62 2.06
N ALA A 28 12.56 17.53 2.17
CA ALA A 28 12.01 16.18 2.21
C ALA A 28 11.36 15.85 3.57
N LYS A 29 11.97 16.31 4.67
CA LYS A 29 11.45 16.13 6.02
C LYS A 29 10.16 16.90 6.27
N ASN A 30 10.04 18.09 5.68
CA ASN A 30 8.87 18.97 5.83
C ASN A 30 7.81 18.75 4.75
N ALA A 31 7.99 17.75 3.88
CA ALA A 31 6.99 17.41 2.87
C ALA A 31 5.73 16.86 3.55
N LYS A 32 4.59 17.48 3.28
CA LYS A 32 3.29 17.06 3.81
C LYS A 32 2.85 15.77 3.14
N VAL A 33 2.72 14.68 3.90
CA VAL A 33 2.37 13.33 3.42
C VAL A 33 1.01 13.27 2.71
N TRP A 34 0.09 14.20 2.98
CA TRP A 34 -1.21 14.27 2.28
C TRP A 34 -1.14 14.99 0.93
N LYS A 35 0.00 15.59 0.56
CA LYS A 35 0.22 16.20 -0.76
C LYS A 35 0.86 15.25 -1.77
N THR A 36 1.40 14.13 -1.31
CA THR A 36 1.96 13.10 -2.20
C THR A 36 0.83 12.33 -2.88
N GLN A 37 0.88 12.25 -4.21
CA GLN A 37 -0.09 11.53 -5.04
C GLN A 37 0.04 9.99 -4.94
N ASP A 38 1.07 9.49 -4.27
CA ASP A 38 1.27 8.06 -4.04
C ASP A 38 0.19 7.51 -3.10
N LYS A 39 -0.72 6.74 -3.68
CA LYS A 39 -1.84 6.06 -2.99
C LYS A 39 -1.40 4.91 -2.08
N SER A 40 -0.12 4.55 -2.11
CA SER A 40 0.42 3.45 -1.31
C SER A 40 1.59 3.91 -0.46
N LEU A 41 1.39 3.89 0.85
CA LEU A 41 2.45 4.13 1.83
C LEU A 41 3.08 2.79 2.20
N LYS A 42 4.39 2.67 2.01
CA LYS A 42 5.15 1.52 2.50
C LYS A 42 5.50 1.79 3.96
N VAL A 43 4.89 1.03 4.87
CA VAL A 43 5.18 1.10 6.30
C VAL A 43 6.09 -0.07 6.65
N VAL A 44 7.19 0.24 7.32
CA VAL A 44 8.12 -0.75 7.85
C VAL A 44 7.67 -1.07 9.28
N PHE A 45 7.45 -2.35 9.57
CA PHE A 45 7.07 -2.82 10.90
C PHE A 45 7.81 -4.11 11.24
N HIS A 46 7.95 -4.42 12.52
CA HIS A 46 8.52 -5.69 12.95
C HIS A 46 7.37 -6.69 13.11
N SER A 47 7.35 -7.73 12.27
CA SER A 47 6.33 -8.78 12.33
C SER A 47 6.51 -9.71 13.53
N SER A 48 7.74 -9.85 14.01
CA SER A 48 8.10 -10.63 15.19
C SER A 48 8.90 -9.75 16.14
N PRO A 49 8.27 -9.15 17.17
CA PRO A 49 9.01 -8.39 18.17
C PRO A 49 9.89 -9.34 18.98
N GLN A 50 11.20 -9.12 18.98
CA GLN A 50 12.10 -9.89 19.84
C GLN A 50 11.84 -9.53 21.31
N THR A 51 11.50 -10.51 22.12
CA THR A 51 11.34 -10.37 23.58
C THR A 51 12.69 -10.49 24.28
N LEU A 52 13.61 -9.56 23.97
CA LEU A 52 14.89 -9.45 24.67
C LEU A 52 14.66 -8.86 26.07
N THR A 53 15.36 -9.40 27.06
CA THR A 53 15.32 -8.90 28.45
C THR A 53 16.75 -8.69 28.99
N GLY A 54 16.89 -7.96 30.10
CA GLY A 54 18.18 -7.79 30.77
C GLY A 54 19.18 -6.90 30.03
N ALA A 55 20.47 -7.25 30.11
CA ALA A 55 21.56 -6.46 29.53
C ALA A 55 21.55 -6.49 27.99
N GLU A 56 21.11 -7.61 27.40
CA GLU A 56 20.99 -7.78 25.95
C GLU A 56 19.97 -6.81 25.36
N ALA A 57 18.83 -6.59 26.04
CA ALA A 57 17.83 -5.62 25.62
C ALA A 57 18.37 -4.18 25.55
N LYS A 58 19.27 -3.81 26.47
CA LYS A 58 19.87 -2.47 26.51
C LYS A 58 20.89 -2.24 25.41
N ASN A 59 21.58 -3.30 24.98
CA ASN A 59 22.59 -3.25 23.93
C ASN A 59 22.01 -3.51 22.53
N PHE A 60 20.74 -3.90 22.45
CA PHE A 60 20.09 -4.21 21.19
C PHE A 60 19.83 -2.95 20.36
N LYS A 61 20.33 -2.95 19.14
CA LYS A 61 20.10 -1.88 18.16
C LYS A 61 18.95 -2.26 17.26
N GLN A 62 17.89 -1.45 17.27
CA GLN A 62 16.66 -1.74 16.54
C GLN A 62 16.88 -1.92 15.02
N TRP A 63 17.87 -1.26 14.41
CA TRP A 63 18.19 -1.42 12.99
C TRP A 63 18.85 -2.75 12.62
N ASN A 64 19.24 -3.57 13.61
CA ASN A 64 19.74 -4.93 13.38
C ASN A 64 18.60 -5.95 13.30
N SER A 65 17.37 -5.56 13.64
CA SER A 65 16.22 -6.45 13.57
C SER A 65 15.68 -6.57 12.15
N GLU A 66 15.22 -7.77 11.80
CA GLU A 66 14.49 -7.98 10.56
C GLU A 66 13.19 -7.17 10.57
N SER A 67 12.92 -6.50 9.46
CA SER A 67 11.74 -5.66 9.31
C SER A 67 10.90 -6.12 8.13
N ALA A 68 9.60 -6.25 8.36
CA ALA A 68 8.62 -6.56 7.34
C ALA A 68 8.09 -5.24 6.74
N LYS A 69 7.83 -5.26 5.44
CA LYS A 69 7.23 -4.11 4.74
C LYS A 69 5.77 -4.40 4.49
N LEU A 70 4.88 -3.58 5.04
CA LEU A 70 3.46 -3.60 4.72
C LEU A 70 3.16 -2.50 3.70
N GLN A 71 2.47 -2.83 2.62
CA GLN A 71 1.92 -1.84 1.72
C GLN A 71 0.52 -1.45 2.21
N ILE A 72 0.40 -0.27 2.81
CA ILE A 72 -0.90 0.30 3.19
C ILE A 72 -1.45 1.04 1.97
N ARG A 73 -2.65 0.65 1.52
CA ARG A 73 -3.41 1.40 0.52
C ARG A 73 -4.33 2.38 1.25
N THR A 74 -4.07 3.67 1.12
CA THR A 74 -4.98 4.71 1.61
C THR A 74 -5.87 5.18 0.47
N ARG A 75 -7.18 5.29 0.73
CA ARG A 75 -8.11 5.92 -0.21
C ARG A 75 -7.99 7.43 -0.07
N SER A 76 -7.64 8.11 -1.16
CA SER A 76 -7.44 9.56 -1.18
C SER A 76 -8.76 10.33 -1.14
N GLU A 77 -9.83 9.73 -1.67
CA GLU A 77 -11.13 10.37 -1.77
C GLU A 77 -12.23 9.38 -1.39
N ILE A 78 -13.07 9.79 -0.45
CA ILE A 78 -14.23 9.04 0.00
C ILE A 78 -15.42 9.87 -0.43
N ASN A 79 -16.03 9.51 -1.55
CA ASN A 79 -17.28 10.13 -1.97
C ASN A 79 -18.43 9.51 -1.16
N ASN A 80 -18.51 9.88 0.12
CA ASN A 80 -19.66 9.57 0.94
C ASN A 80 -20.76 10.57 0.59
N PRO A 81 -21.97 10.11 0.23
CA PRO A 81 -23.10 11.01 0.04
C PRO A 81 -23.37 11.76 1.34
N LYS A 82 -23.84 13.01 1.23
CA LYS A 82 -24.12 13.90 2.36
C LYS A 82 -25.59 14.28 2.37
N GLY A 83 -26.10 14.72 3.52
CA GLY A 83 -27.48 15.22 3.64
C GLY A 83 -28.53 14.11 3.57
N LEU A 84 -29.64 14.37 2.88
CA LEU A 84 -30.77 13.44 2.75
C LEU A 84 -30.37 12.14 2.05
N GLU A 85 -29.50 12.24 1.04
CA GLU A 85 -28.95 11.07 0.34
C GLU A 85 -28.20 10.15 1.30
N ALA A 86 -27.44 10.71 2.25
CA ALA A 86 -26.74 9.92 3.26
C ALA A 86 -27.69 9.16 4.19
N LYS A 87 -28.80 9.81 4.58
CA LYS A 87 -29.81 9.23 5.48
C LYS A 87 -30.65 8.16 4.78
N ASN A 88 -30.93 8.34 3.49
CA ASN A 88 -31.72 7.42 2.68
C ASN A 88 -30.84 6.36 1.99
N ARG A 89 -29.52 6.38 2.21
CA ARG A 89 -28.60 5.41 1.62
C ARG A 89 -28.82 4.03 2.21
N LYS A 90 -29.13 3.07 1.35
CA LYS A 90 -29.27 1.66 1.73
C LYS A 90 -27.95 0.92 1.52
N VAL A 91 -27.35 0.47 2.61
CA VAL A 91 -26.03 -0.17 2.62
C VAL A 91 -25.96 -1.46 1.78
N TRP A 92 -27.09 -2.15 1.62
CA TRP A 92 -27.17 -3.41 0.85
C TRP A 92 -27.35 -3.21 -0.66
N GLU A 93 -27.66 -2.00 -1.14
CA GLU A 93 -27.77 -1.73 -2.58
C GLU A 93 -26.39 -1.50 -3.22
N GLU A 94 -25.40 -1.06 -2.43
CA GLU A 94 -24.01 -0.82 -2.85
C GLU A 94 -23.08 -2.03 -2.64
N SER A 95 -23.62 -3.23 -2.41
CA SER A 95 -22.81 -4.45 -2.26
C SER A 95 -22.24 -4.92 -3.62
N GLN A 96 -21.64 -4.02 -4.38
CA GLN A 96 -20.69 -4.44 -5.40
C GLN A 96 -19.58 -5.21 -4.70
N LYS A 97 -19.38 -6.46 -5.12
CA LYS A 97 -18.38 -7.37 -4.56
C LYS A 97 -17.03 -6.65 -4.53
N ILE A 98 -16.63 -6.18 -3.35
CA ILE A 98 -15.26 -5.73 -3.13
C ILE A 98 -14.39 -6.98 -3.37
N GLN A 99 -13.63 -7.00 -4.46
CA GLN A 99 -12.64 -8.05 -4.68
C GLN A 99 -11.51 -7.82 -3.68
N VAL A 100 -11.64 -8.44 -2.51
CA VAL A 100 -10.60 -8.51 -1.51
C VAL A 100 -9.77 -9.75 -1.77
N ASN A 101 -8.44 -9.61 -1.80
CA ASN A 101 -7.50 -10.74 -1.89
C ASN A 101 -7.48 -11.60 -0.62
N SER A 102 -8.24 -11.25 0.41
CA SER A 102 -8.40 -12.07 1.60
C SER A 102 -9.43 -13.18 1.33
N LYS A 103 -9.16 -14.40 1.77
CA LYS A 103 -10.12 -15.52 1.76
C LYS A 103 -11.33 -15.30 2.68
N ALA A 104 -11.41 -14.15 3.36
CA ALA A 104 -12.52 -13.74 4.19
C ALA A 104 -13.62 -13.12 3.33
N SER A 105 -14.24 -13.91 2.45
CA SER A 105 -15.48 -13.52 1.78
C SER A 105 -16.67 -13.85 2.68
N TYR A 106 -17.68 -12.98 2.67
CA TYR A 106 -18.93 -13.23 3.37
C TYR A 106 -19.60 -14.48 2.78
N ILE A 107 -19.78 -15.52 3.59
CA ILE A 107 -20.52 -16.73 3.22
C ILE A 107 -21.99 -16.46 3.52
N GLU A 108 -22.83 -16.44 2.50
CA GLU A 108 -24.26 -16.25 2.67
C GLU A 108 -24.86 -17.41 3.51
N PRO A 109 -25.53 -17.09 4.64
CA PRO A 109 -26.09 -18.09 5.53
C PRO A 109 -27.13 -18.94 4.80
N LYS A 110 -27.23 -20.22 5.16
CA LYS A 110 -28.12 -21.19 4.50
C LYS A 110 -29.59 -20.72 4.44
N SER A 111 -30.02 -19.89 5.39
CA SER A 111 -31.36 -19.31 5.46
C SER A 111 -31.67 -18.31 4.35
N MET A 112 -30.66 -17.62 3.80
CA MET A 112 -30.84 -16.63 2.73
C MET A 112 -30.67 -17.23 1.32
N ARG A 113 -30.22 -18.47 1.20
CA ARG A 113 -30.09 -19.15 -0.08
C ARG A 113 -31.48 -19.47 -0.66
N LYS A 114 -31.71 -19.12 -1.93
CA LYS A 114 -32.94 -19.49 -2.63
C LYS A 114 -33.15 -21.00 -2.59
N LYS A 115 -34.25 -21.44 -1.98
CA LYS A 115 -34.65 -22.85 -1.99
C LYS A 115 -35.04 -23.23 -3.42
N LYS A 116 -34.48 -24.31 -3.94
CA LYS A 116 -34.93 -24.86 -5.22
C LYS A 116 -36.33 -25.42 -5.02
N LEU A 117 -37.34 -24.78 -5.62
CA LEU A 117 -38.66 -25.39 -5.76
C LEU A 117 -38.53 -26.52 -6.77
N TRP A 118 -38.65 -27.74 -6.28
CA TRP A 118 -38.89 -28.90 -7.12
C TRP A 118 -40.39 -28.97 -7.35
N TRP A 119 -40.81 -28.82 -8.60
CA TRP A 119 -42.17 -29.12 -9.03
C TRP A 119 -42.23 -30.62 -9.31
N HIS A 120 -43.19 -31.31 -8.69
CA HIS A 120 -43.53 -32.72 -8.94
C HIS A 120 -44.75 -32.80 -9.85
#